data_AF-A0A496RS98-F1
#
_entry.id   AF-A0A496RS98-F1
#
_cell.length_a   1.000
_cell.length_b   1.000
_cell.length_c   1.000
_cell.angle_alpha   90.00
_cell.angle_beta   90.00
_cell.angle_gamma   90.00
#
_symmetry.space_group_name_H-M   'P 1'
#
loop_
_entity.id
_entity.type
_entity.pdbx_description
1 polymer ?
#
loop_
_entity_poly.entity_id
_entity_poly.type
_entity_poly.pdbx_seq_one_letter_code
_entity_poly.pdbx_strand_id
1 'polypeptide(L)' 'MSFKKIERQVMPLQPAEQRRHNFNEVALGYGEEIALKEAQRCLGCKNSPCRKGCPVDIDIKAFIAQIKQKNYNKAFQIIR' A
#
# COMPACT_ATOMS: atom_id res chain seq x y z
N MET A 1 -10.97 -22.32 0.08
CA MET A 1 -10.03 -21.24 -0.26
C MET A 1 -9.05 -21.09 0.88
N SER A 2 -7.79 -21.44 0.68
CA SER A 2 -6.77 -21.35 1.74
C SER A 2 -6.36 -19.89 1.92
N PHE A 3 -6.71 -19.29 3.06
CA PHE A 3 -6.27 -17.94 3.42
C PHE A 3 -4.80 -18.01 3.84
N LYS A 4 -3.88 -17.88 2.89
CA LYS A 4 -2.45 -17.79 3.18
C LYS A 4 -2.19 -16.46 3.90
N LYS A 5 -1.81 -16.53 5.17
CA LYS A 5 -1.46 -15.35 5.98
C LYS A 5 -0.17 -14.73 5.41
N ILE A 6 -0.30 -13.58 4.77
CA ILE A 6 0.83 -12.77 4.30
C ILE A 6 1.10 -11.71 5.38
N GLU A 7 2.30 -11.71 5.92
CA GLU A 7 2.73 -10.71 6.90
C GLU A 7 2.86 -9.32 6.29
N ARG A 8 2.83 -8.29 7.12
CA ARG A 8 3.02 -6.90 6.66
C ARG A 8 4.41 -6.75 6.10
N GLN A 9 4.50 -6.21 4.89
CA GLN A 9 5.80 -5.92 4.32
C GLN A 9 6.43 -4.74 5.06
N VAL A 10 7.74 -4.84 5.32
CA VAL A 10 8.47 -3.82 6.08
C VAL A 10 8.77 -2.65 5.15
N MET A 11 8.44 -1.43 5.60
CA MET A 11 8.79 -0.21 4.89
C MET A 11 10.31 -0.01 4.97
N PRO A 12 11.03 0.11 3.85
CA PRO A 12 12.42 0.53 3.85
C PRO A 12 12.55 1.91 4.50
N LEU A 13 13.47 2.03 5.45
CA LEU A 13 13.71 3.28 6.18
C LEU A 13 15.18 3.70 6.02
N GLN A 14 15.44 5.01 6.08
CA GLN A 14 16.81 5.49 6.27
C GLN A 14 17.37 4.98 7.62
N PRO A 15 18.66 4.60 7.65
CA PRO A 15 19.33 4.23 8.89
C PRO A 15 19.33 5.36 9.92
N ALA A 16 19.23 5.00 11.20
CA ALA A 16 19.04 5.95 12.29
C ALA A 16 20.21 6.92 12.45
N GLU A 17 21.43 6.41 12.29
CA GLU A 17 22.68 7.15 12.35
C GLU A 17 22.83 8.17 11.22
N GLN A 18 22.17 7.93 10.07
CA GLN A 18 22.19 8.85 8.93
C GLN A 18 21.06 9.89 9.03
N ARG A 19 19.82 9.45 9.29
CA ARG A 19 18.64 10.33 9.30
C ARG A 19 18.63 11.35 10.44
N ARG A 20 19.42 11.13 11.50
CA ARG A 20 19.60 12.13 12.57
C ARG A 20 20.42 13.36 12.15
N HIS A 21 21.00 13.34 10.95
CA HIS A 21 21.90 14.39 10.44
C HIS A 21 21.41 15.04 9.14
N ASN A 22 20.18 14.76 8.68
CA ASN A 22 19.63 15.35 7.46
C ASN A 22 18.11 15.54 7.57
N PHE A 23 17.51 16.24 6.59
CA PHE A 23 16.06 16.47 6.49
C PHE A 23 15.42 15.66 5.35
N ASN A 24 16.11 14.64 4.84
CA ASN A 24 15.59 13.79 3.77
C ASN A 24 14.52 12.84 4.31
N GLU A 25 13.64 12.38 3.44
CA GLU A 25 12.53 11.50 3.81
C GLU A 25 13.00 10.19 4.44
N VAL A 26 12.49 9.88 5.64
CA VAL A 26 12.90 8.69 6.38
C VAL A 26 12.27 7.41 5.81
N ALA A 27 11.00 7.46 5.42
CA ALA A 27 10.29 6.32 4.84
C ALA A 27 10.50 6.31 3.34
N LEU A 28 11.33 5.40 2.84
CA LEU A 28 11.80 5.42 1.45
C LEU A 28 10.79 4.86 0.44
N GLY A 29 9.61 4.46 0.91
CA GLY A 29 8.58 3.85 0.08
C GLY A 29 8.88 2.39 -0.28
N TYR A 30 7.89 1.73 -0.88
CA TYR A 30 8.04 0.36 -1.38
C TYR A 30 8.57 0.35 -2.81
N GLY A 31 9.48 -0.58 -3.09
CA GLY A 31 9.71 -1.04 -4.47
C GLY A 31 8.53 -1.86 -4.99
N GLU A 32 8.50 -2.12 -6.31
CA GLU A 32 7.39 -2.79 -6.98
C GLU A 32 7.03 -4.15 -6.35
N GLU A 33 8.02 -5.02 -6.14
CA GLU A 33 7.81 -6.35 -5.58
C GLU A 33 7.14 -6.30 -4.20
N ILE A 34 7.65 -5.44 -3.33
CA ILE A 34 7.16 -5.27 -1.96
C ILE A 34 5.74 -4.69 -1.99
N ALA A 35 5.49 -3.70 -2.84
CA ALA A 35 4.17 -3.08 -3.01
C ALA A 35 3.13 -4.10 -3.50
N LEU A 36 3.49 -4.93 -4.48
CA LEU A 36 2.63 -6.01 -4.98
C LEU A 36 2.32 -7.02 -3.88
N LYS A 37 3.33 -7.44 -3.11
CA LYS A 37 3.15 -8.38 -2.00
C LYS A 37 2.28 -7.81 -0.87
N GLU A 38 2.43 -6.54 -0.53
CA GLU A 38 1.57 -5.86 0.43
C GLU A 38 0.13 -5.73 -0.11
N ALA A 39 -0.03 -5.39 -1.41
CA ALA A 39 -1.34 -5.33 -2.05
C ALA A 39 -2.07 -6.68 -1.99
N GLN A 40 -1.37 -7.82 -2.12
CA GLN A 40 -1.95 -9.16 -1.99
C GLN A 40 -2.55 -9.46 -0.62
N ARG A 41 -2.18 -8.71 0.43
CA ARG A 41 -2.81 -8.84 1.77
C ARG A 41 -4.24 -8.33 1.80
N CYS A 42 -4.62 -7.44 0.88
CA CYS A 42 -5.99 -6.93 0.80
C CYS A 42 -6.97 -8.06 0.43
N LEU A 43 -7.96 -8.30 1.28
CA LEU A 43 -8.95 -9.35 1.13
C LEU A 43 -10.08 -9.03 0.15
N GLY A 44 -10.14 -7.79 -0.36
CA GLY A 44 -11.23 -7.36 -1.24
C GLY A 44 -12.59 -7.31 -0.56
N CYS A 45 -12.64 -6.89 0.71
CA CYS A 45 -13.84 -6.93 1.57
C CYS A 45 -15.08 -6.34 0.88
N LYS A 46 -16.22 -7.05 0.93
CA LYS A 46 -17.49 -6.59 0.34
C LYS A 46 -17.96 -5.26 0.93
N ASN A 47 -17.87 -5.12 2.27
CA ASN A 47 -18.33 -3.97 3.03
C ASN A 47 -17.30 -2.82 3.14
N SER A 48 -16.09 -2.98 2.58
CA SER A 48 -15.01 -1.99 2.51
C SER A 48 -14.88 -1.07 3.76
N PRO A 49 -14.61 -1.61 4.97
CA PRO A 49 -14.51 -0.80 6.19
C PRO A 49 -13.40 0.25 6.11
N CYS A 50 -12.31 -0.03 5.39
CA CYS A 50 -11.24 0.93 5.13
C CYS A 50 -11.73 2.21 4.43
N ARG A 51 -12.66 2.09 3.47
CA ARG A 51 -13.25 3.22 2.75
C ARG A 51 -14.13 4.05 3.69
N LYS A 52 -14.96 3.40 4.51
CA LYS A 52 -15.79 4.07 5.52
C LYS A 52 -14.96 4.86 6.56
N GLY A 53 -13.74 4.40 6.83
CA GLY A 53 -12.81 5.10 7.72
C GLY A 53 -12.02 6.23 7.06
N CYS A 54 -12.10 6.39 5.74
CA CYS A 54 -11.41 7.45 5.01
C CYS A 54 -12.26 8.72 5.02
N PRO A 55 -11.78 9.85 5.55
CA PRO A 55 -12.55 11.10 5.60
C PRO A 55 -12.97 11.65 4.23
N VAL A 56 -12.26 11.26 3.18
CA VAL A 56 -12.49 11.67 1.79
C VAL A 56 -13.01 10.52 0.91
N ASP A 57 -13.44 9.42 1.51
CA ASP A 57 -14.12 8.29 0.85
C ASP A 57 -13.39 7.66 -0.36
N ILE A 58 -12.06 7.59 -0.32
CA ILE A 58 -11.26 6.95 -1.39
C ILE A 58 -11.66 5.48 -1.56
N ASP A 59 -11.78 5.02 -2.81
CA ASP A 59 -11.99 3.60 -3.11
C ASP A 59 -10.71 2.77 -2.96
N ILE A 60 -10.35 2.52 -1.70
CA ILE A 60 -9.15 1.77 -1.31
C ILE A 60 -9.12 0.35 -1.90
N LYS A 61 -10.28 -0.29 -1.97
CA LYS A 61 -10.40 -1.63 -2.55
C LYS A 61 -10.09 -1.60 -4.04
N ALA A 62 -10.61 -0.62 -4.76
CA ALA A 62 -10.46 -0.52 -6.21
C ALA A 62 -9.01 -0.22 -6.62
N PHE A 63 -8.35 0.76 -6.02
CA PHE A 63 -6.96 1.07 -6.43
C PHE A 63 -5.99 -0.06 -6.05
N ILE A 64 -6.17 -0.71 -4.90
CA ILE A 64 -5.33 -1.86 -4.52
C ILE A 64 -5.54 -3.02 -5.51
N ALA A 65 -6.77 -3.26 -5.99
CA ALA A 65 -7.03 -4.26 -7.01
C ALA A 65 -6.30 -3.97 -8.34
N GLN A 66 -6.16 -2.70 -8.71
CA GLN A 66 -5.36 -2.31 -9.88
C GLN A 66 -3.86 -2.49 -9.65
N ILE A 67 -3.34 -2.20 -8.44
CA ILE A 67 -1.94 -2.48 -8.08
C ILE A 67 -1.63 -3.98 -8.23
N LYS A 68 -2.49 -4.88 -7.73
CA LYS A 68 -2.33 -6.33 -7.88
C LYS A 68 -2.18 -6.78 -9.34
N GLN A 69 -2.77 -6.03 -10.27
CA GLN A 69 -2.75 -6.29 -11.71
C GLN A 69 -1.65 -5.51 -12.44
N LYS A 70 -0.76 -4.82 -11.72
CA LYS A 70 0.27 -3.92 -12.27
C LYS A 70 -0.29 -2.75 -13.11
N ASN A 71 -1.57 -2.41 -12.93
CA ASN A 71 -2.23 -1.32 -13.64
C ASN A 71 -2.07 0.02 -12.88
N TYR A 72 -0.83 0.49 -12.72
CA TYR A 72 -0.51 1.62 -11.84
C TYR A 72 -1.19 2.94 -12.26
N ASN A 73 -1.29 3.21 -13.56
CA ASN A 73 -1.98 4.39 -14.06
C ASN A 73 -3.47 4.40 -13.71
N LYS A 74 -4.14 3.24 -13.80
CA LYS A 74 -5.54 3.11 -13.37
C LYS A 74 -5.67 3.24 -11.86
N ALA A 75 -4.74 2.67 -11.10
CA ALA A 75 -4.72 2.84 -9.65
C ALA A 75 -4.61 4.33 -9.26
N PHE A 76 -3.73 5.08 -9.92
CA PHE A 76 -3.57 6.51 -9.72
C PHE A 76 -4.84 7.30 -10.06
N GLN A 77 -5.49 6.99 -11.19
CA GLN A 77 -6.75 7.62 -11.59
C GLN A 77 -7.89 7.42 -10.59
N ILE A 78 -7.88 6.32 -9.82
CA ILE A 78 -8.90 6.05 -8.80
C ILE A 78 -8.68 6.91 -7.54
N ILE A 79 -7.43 7.29 -7.26
CA ILE A 79 -7.07 8.08 -6.07
C ILE A 79 -7.23 9.58 -6.32
N ARG A 80 -6.99 10.02 -7.57
CA ARG A 80 -6.91 11.44 -7.96
C ARG A 80 -8.26 12.14 -7.99
#